data_AF-A0A3M1MQW9-F1
#
_entry.id   AF-A0A3M1MQW9-F1
#
_cell.length_a   1.000
_cell.length_b   1.000
_cell.length_c   1.000
_cell.angle_alpha   90.00
_cell.angle_beta   90.00
_cell.angle_gamma   90.00
#
_symmetry.space_group_name_H-M   'P 1'
#
loop_
_entity.id
_entity.type
_entity.pdbx_description
1 polymer ?
#
loop_
_entity_poly.entity_id
_entity_poly.type
_entity_poly.pdbx_seq_one_letter_code
_entity_poly.pdbx_strand_id
1 'polypeptide(L)' 'MNEITTTDNRPRILLFGALLGALSGLVAAYLLVQRAEKEGQQIQFSAKEGVKLGAMVFGLLRQIAQLGG' A
#
# COMPACT_ATOMS: atom_id res chain seq x y z
N MET A 1 -7.57 16.55 39.90
CA MET A 1 -6.59 15.61 39.34
C MET A 1 -7.35 14.74 38.35
N ASN A 2 -7.34 15.07 37.05
CA ASN A 2 -7.99 14.23 36.04
C ASN A 2 -6.91 13.46 35.31
N GLU A 3 -6.91 12.14 35.49
CA GLU A 3 -6.12 11.21 34.70
C GLU A 3 -6.67 11.25 33.28
N ILE A 4 -5.95 11.92 32.38
CA ILE A 4 -6.18 11.75 30.95
C ILE A 4 -5.72 10.33 30.65
N THR A 5 -6.67 9.42 30.50
CA THR A 5 -6.46 8.08 29.99
C THR A 5 -5.67 8.17 28.69
N THR A 6 -4.42 7.71 28.70
CA THR A 6 -3.62 7.53 27.48
C THR A 6 -4.30 6.43 26.65
N THR A 7 -5.24 6.81 25.79
CA THR A 7 -5.88 5.91 24.85
C THR A 7 -4.82 5.50 23.82
N ASP A 8 -4.31 4.27 23.92
CA ASP A 8 -3.35 3.73 22.96
C ASP A 8 -4.04 3.50 21.61
N ASN A 9 -3.97 4.51 20.73
CA ASN A 9 -4.60 4.49 19.41
C ASN A 9 -3.72 3.83 18.35
N ARG A 10 -2.49 3.42 18.68
CA ARG A 10 -1.53 2.80 17.75
C ARG A 10 -2.09 1.56 17.06
N PRO A 11 -2.66 0.56 17.75
CA PRO A 11 -3.20 -0.63 17.07
C PRO A 11 -4.35 -0.28 16.11
N ARG A 12 -5.18 0.71 16.48
CA ARG A 12 -6.27 1.18 15.62
C ARG A 12 -5.72 1.84 14.35
N ILE A 13 -4.75 2.73 14.49
CA ILE A 13 -4.11 3.42 13.35
C ILE A 13 -3.45 2.41 12.40
N LEU A 14 -2.70 1.45 12.94
CA LEU A 14 -2.05 0.40 12.14
C LEU A 14 -3.09 -0.46 11.39
N LEU A 15 -4.19 -0.83 12.05
CA LEU A 15 -5.25 -1.61 11.44
C LEU A 15 -5.96 -0.85 10.31
N PHE A 16 -6.29 0.43 10.53
CA PHE A 16 -6.90 1.25 9.49
C PHE A 16 -5.94 1.47 8.31
N GLY A 17 -4.67 1.75 8.58
CA GLY A 17 -3.66 1.90 7.53
C GLY A 17 -3.48 0.63 6.70
N ALA A 18 -3.41 -0.53 7.36
CA ALA A 18 -3.31 -1.83 6.69
C ALA A 18 -4.53 -2.14 5.83
N LEU A 19 -5.74 -1.89 6.33
CA LEU A 19 -6.99 -2.10 5.58
C LEU A 19 -7.06 -1.19 4.35
N LEU A 20 -6.77 0.11 4.51
CA LEU A 20 -6.79 1.07 3.41
C LEU A 20 -5.73 0.74 2.35
N GLY A 21 -4.52 0.35 2.78
CA GLY A 21 -3.45 -0.08 1.89
C GLY A 21 -3.82 -1.32 1.09
N ALA A 22 -4.38 -2.34 1.76
CA ALA A 22 -4.81 -3.57 1.12
C ALA A 22 -5.93 -3.34 0.11
N LEU A 23 -6.96 -2.55 0.47
CA LEU A 23 -8.05 -2.20 -0.44
C LEU A 23 -7.54 -1.43 -1.66
N SER A 24 -6.64 -0.47 -1.46
CA SER A 24 -6.03 0.28 -2.57
C SER A 24 -5.24 -0.64 -3.51
N GLY A 25 -4.47 -1.59 -2.95
CA GLY A 25 -3.74 -2.59 -3.72
C GLY A 25 -4.65 -3.50 -4.54
N LEU A 26 -5.79 -3.93 -3.96
CA LEU A 26 -6.79 -4.74 -4.67
C LEU A 26 -7.43 -3.98 -5.83
N VAL A 27 -7.78 -2.70 -5.63
CA VAL A 27 -8.34 -1.86 -6.71
C VAL A 27 -7.34 -1.70 -7.85
N ALA A 28 -6.06 -1.44 -7.52
CA ALA A 28 -5.01 -1.32 -8.53
C ALA A 28 -4.84 -2.63 -9.33
N ALA A 29 -4.84 -3.78 -8.66
CA ALA A 29 -4.77 -5.09 -9.31
C ALA A 29 -5.99 -5.34 -10.22
N TYR A 30 -7.19 -4.99 -9.76
CA TYR A 30 -8.42 -5.12 -10.55
C TYR A 30 -8.37 -4.26 -11.82
N LEU A 31 -7.94 -3.00 -11.72
CA LEU A 31 -7.79 -2.12 -12.88
C LEU A 31 -6.74 -2.64 -13.87
N LEU A 32 -5.66 -3.22 -13.37
CA LEU A 32 -4.63 -3.82 -14.22
C LEU A 32 -5.19 -4.99 -15.04
N VAL A 33 -5.93 -5.90 -14.39
CA VAL A 33 -6.59 -7.02 -15.07
C VAL A 33 -7.61 -6.54 -16.09
N GLN A 34 -8.49 -5.62 -15.68
CA GLN A 34 -9.50 -5.08 -16.58
C GLN A 34 -8.89 -4.40 -17.81
N ARG A 35 -7.77 -3.69 -17.63
CA ARG A 35 -7.05 -3.06 -18.75
C ARG A 35 -6.49 -4.11 -19.71
N ALA A 36 -5.86 -5.15 -19.16
CA ALA A 36 -5.29 -6.24 -19.95
C ALA A 36 -6.36 -6.95 -20.80
N GLU A 37 -7.53 -7.21 -20.19
CA GLU A 37 -8.69 -7.76 -20.90
C GLU A 37 -9.18 -6.85 -22.02
N LYS A 38 -9.32 -5.54 -21.77
CA LYS A 38 -9.78 -4.56 -22.77
C LYS A 38 -8.81 -4.38 -23.94
N GLU A 39 -7.51 -4.43 -23.67
CA GLU A 39 -6.47 -4.25 -24.69
C GLU A 39 -6.10 -5.57 -25.39
N GLY A 40 -6.70 -6.70 -24.99
CA GLY A 40 -6.36 -8.03 -25.51
C GLY A 40 -4.91 -8.42 -25.25
N GLN A 41 -4.26 -7.78 -24.27
CA GLN A 41 -2.86 -7.97 -23.93
C GLN A 41 -2.75 -8.92 -22.75
N GLN A 42 -1.79 -9.84 -22.80
CA GLN A 42 -1.44 -10.62 -21.62
C GLN A 42 -0.73 -9.71 -20.61
N ILE A 43 -1.02 -9.90 -19.32
CA ILE A 43 -0.28 -9.22 -18.25
C ILE A 43 1.15 -9.78 -18.25
N GLN A 44 2.05 -9.09 -18.94
CA GLN A 44 3.47 -9.37 -18.91
C GLN A 44 4.05 -8.68 -17.68
N PHE A 45 4.09 -9.42 -16.57
CA PHE A 45 4.75 -8.98 -15.35
C PHE A 45 5.93 -9.91 -15.07
N SER A 46 7.12 -9.46 -15.43
CA SER A 46 8.36 -10.23 -15.21
C SER A 46 8.78 -10.13 -13.74
N ALA A 47 9.50 -11.15 -13.24
CA ALA A 47 10.10 -11.12 -11.90
C ALA A 47 10.98 -9.86 -11.68
N LYS A 48 11.69 -9.40 -12.71
CA LYS A 48 12.51 -8.17 -12.66
C LYS A 48 11.64 -6.92 -12.46
N GLU A 49 10.49 -6.87 -13.11
CA GLU A 49 9.54 -5.76 -12.99
C GLU A 49 8.89 -5.76 -11.61
N GLY A 50 8.55 -6.93 -11.08
CA GLY A 50 8.06 -7.08 -9.71
C GLY A 50 9.03 -6.58 -8.66
N VAL A 51 10.32 -6.94 -8.77
CA VAL A 51 11.37 -6.42 -7.88
C VAL A 51 11.50 -4.91 -8.01
N LYS A 52 11.51 -4.36 -9.24
CA LYS A 52 11.58 -2.91 -9.46
C LYS A 52 10.38 -2.18 -8.86
N LEU A 53 9.17 -2.72 -9.04
CA LEU A 53 7.95 -2.14 -8.49
C LEU A 53 7.98 -2.15 -6.95
N GLY A 54 8.38 -3.28 -6.35
CA GLY A 54 8.54 -3.41 -4.91
C GLY A 54 9.57 -2.43 -4.34
N ALA A 55 10.71 -2.26 -5.03
CA ALA A 55 11.72 -1.28 -4.64
C ALA A 55 11.20 0.17 -4.69
N MET A 56 10.38 0.52 -5.70
CA MET A 56 9.76 1.84 -5.80
C MET A 56 8.77 2.09 -4.66
N VAL A 57 7.87 1.13 -4.39
CA VAL A 57 6.91 1.23 -3.28
C VAL A 57 7.65 1.34 -1.94
N PHE A 58 8.68 0.51 -1.73
CA PHE A 58 9.51 0.58 -0.52
C PHE A 58 10.22 1.93 -0.37
N GLY A 59 10.73 2.49 -1.47
CA GLY A 59 11.33 3.82 -1.50
C GLY A 59 10.36 4.91 -1.05
N LEU A 60 9.12 4.86 -1.52
CA LEU A 60 8.05 5.78 -1.09
C LEU A 60 7.73 5.61 0.40
N LEU A 61 7.54 4.37 0.87
CA LEU A 61 7.27 4.10 2.29
C LEU A 61 8.41 4.60 3.19
N ARG A 62 9.66 4.44 2.75
CA ARG A 62 10.83 5.01 3.43
C ARG A 62 10.76 6.54 3.50
N GLN A 63 10.44 7.21 2.40
CA GLN A 63 10.30 8.67 2.40
C GLN A 63 9.22 9.13 3.39
N ILE A 64 8.06 8.46 3.40
CA ILE A 64 6.98 8.77 4.35
C ILE A 64 7.45 8.58 5.80
N ALA A 65 8.17 7.48 6.09
CA ALA A 65 8.71 7.23 7.42
C ALA A 65 9.72 8.30 7.87
N GLN A 66 10.42 8.94 6.93
CA GLN A 66 11.36 10.03 7.20
C GLN A 66 10.69 11.40 7.36
N LEU A 67 9.44 11.58 6.92
CA LEU A 67 8.72 12.87 7.05
C LEU A 67 8.28 13.18 8.49
N GLY A 68 8.27 12.19 9.38
CA GLY A 68 7.86 12.35 10.78
C GLY A 68 9.00 12.27 11.80
N GLY A 69 10.26 12.30 11.35
CA GLY A 69 11.47 12.26 12.17
C GLY A 69 12.22 13.59 12.20
#